data_AF-A0A838G1C3-F1
#
_entry.id   AF-A0A838G1C3-F1
#
_cell.length_a   1.000
_cell.length_b   1.000
_cell.length_c   1.000
_cell.angle_alpha   90.00
_cell.angle_beta   90.00
_cell.angle_gamma   90.00
#
_symmetry.space_group_name_H-M   'P 1'
#
loop_
_entity.id
_entity.type
_entity.pdbx_description
1 polymer ?
#
loop_
_entity_poly.entity_id
_entity_poly.type
_entity_poly.pdbx_seq_one_letter_code
_entity_poly.pdbx_strand_id
1 'polypeptide(L)'
;GGEHPRALAKAQRALSYADALGLRHEGIRWAWPLAADAALALGELAELEHLIQWLDDHPLGQVPAVLRAERLRVHAKLLAVKQDPQADAAFDDATRAFRELRSPYHLAVGLLDHAEHIANGDLRTAQQLAAEADAIARRLGAQPMIDRAHSLASPSRTEPAASTGTAIR
;
A
#
# COMPACT_ATOMS: atom_id res chain seq x y z
N GLY A 1 -3.47 19.13 -0.64
CA GLY A 1 -4.26 18.44 -1.66
C GLY A 1 -3.81 18.65 -3.11
N GLY A 2 -2.57 19.08 -3.41
CA GLY A 2 -2.09 19.29 -4.79
C GLY A 2 -0.96 18.36 -5.25
N GLU A 3 -0.45 17.50 -4.37
CA GLU A 3 0.71 16.66 -4.66
C GLU A 3 0.32 15.38 -5.41
N HIS A 4 -0.80 14.75 -5.08
CA HIS A 4 -1.26 13.50 -5.72
C HIS A 4 -1.59 13.66 -7.21
N PRO A 5 -2.35 14.70 -7.68
CA PRO A 5 -2.61 14.86 -9.12
C PRO A 5 -1.33 15.11 -9.93
N ARG A 6 -0.39 15.87 -9.37
CA ARG A 6 0.91 16.13 -10.01
C ARG A 6 1.79 14.87 -10.01
N ALA A 7 1.75 14.07 -8.95
CA ALA A 7 2.47 12.81 -8.88
C ALA A 7 1.93 11.81 -9.91
N LEU A 8 0.60 11.67 -10.02
CA LEU A 8 -0.04 10.80 -11.01
C LEU A 8 0.35 11.19 -12.43
N ALA A 9 0.20 12.46 -12.80
CA ALA A 9 0.55 12.93 -14.15
C ALA A 9 2.04 12.71 -14.50
N LYS A 10 2.95 12.90 -13.54
CA LYS A 10 4.38 12.63 -13.73
C LYS A 10 4.67 11.13 -13.88
N ALA A 11 4.02 10.31 -13.07
CA ALA A 11 4.20 8.87 -13.11
C ALA A 11 3.65 8.27 -14.41
N GLN A 12 2.45 8.67 -14.84
CA GLN A 12 1.88 8.30 -16.15
C GLN A 12 2.79 8.70 -17.31
N ARG A 13 3.38 9.90 -17.27
CA ARG A 13 4.36 10.34 -18.26
C ARG A 13 5.63 9.48 -18.25
N ALA A 14 6.08 8.99 -17.09
CA ALA A 14 7.21 8.08 -17.05
C ALA A 14 6.83 6.71 -17.66
N LEU A 15 5.62 6.22 -17.38
CA LEU A 15 5.11 4.96 -17.92
C LEU A 15 4.90 4.98 -19.43
N SER A 16 4.63 6.14 -20.04
CA SER A 16 4.54 6.24 -21.51
C SER A 16 5.85 5.92 -22.24
N TYR A 17 6.98 5.83 -21.52
CA TYR A 17 8.27 5.41 -22.07
C TYR A 17 8.57 3.92 -21.85
N ALA A 18 7.64 3.16 -21.27
CA ALA A 18 7.86 1.75 -20.94
C ALA A 18 8.14 0.87 -22.17
N ASP A 19 7.46 1.11 -23.30
CA ASP A 19 7.70 0.37 -24.54
C ASP A 19 9.11 0.61 -25.10
N ALA A 20 9.64 1.82 -24.92
CA ALA A 20 10.95 2.22 -25.41
C ALA A 20 12.11 1.80 -24.47
N LEU A 21 11.89 1.84 -23.15
CA LEU A 21 12.92 1.60 -22.14
C LEU A 21 12.86 0.19 -21.52
N GLY A 22 11.73 -0.49 -21.66
CA GLY A 22 11.42 -1.77 -21.03
C GLY A 22 11.06 -1.65 -19.54
N LEU A 23 10.24 -2.59 -19.05
CA LEU A 23 9.80 -2.67 -17.65
C LEU A 23 10.93 -2.83 -16.62
N ARG A 24 12.11 -3.26 -17.07
CA ARG A 24 13.28 -3.43 -16.22
C ARG A 24 13.98 -2.11 -15.91
N HIS A 25 13.73 -1.06 -16.67
CA HIS A 25 14.30 0.26 -16.44
C HIS A 25 13.86 0.80 -15.07
N GLU A 26 14.80 1.34 -14.29
CA GLU A 26 14.56 1.76 -12.91
C GLU A 26 13.46 2.83 -12.81
N GLY A 27 13.42 3.76 -13.76
CA GLY A 27 12.35 4.77 -13.83
C GLY A 27 10.95 4.16 -13.95
N ILE A 28 10.80 3.07 -14.72
CA ILE A 28 9.50 2.39 -14.89
C ILE A 28 9.14 1.60 -13.63
N ARG A 29 10.13 0.92 -13.05
CA ARG A 29 9.98 0.13 -11.82
C ARG A 29 9.46 0.95 -10.64
N TRP A 30 9.89 2.20 -10.50
CA TRP A 30 9.41 3.10 -9.44
C TRP A 30 8.20 3.94 -9.83
N ALA A 31 8.04 4.29 -11.12
CA ALA A 31 6.90 5.09 -11.57
C ALA A 31 5.57 4.33 -11.44
N TRP A 32 5.56 3.03 -11.72
CA TRP A 32 4.32 2.24 -11.69
C TRP A 32 3.65 2.21 -10.30
N PRO A 33 4.32 1.78 -9.21
CA PRO A 33 3.68 1.77 -7.88
C PRO A 33 3.29 3.17 -7.42
N LEU A 34 4.05 4.21 -7.79
CA LEU A 34 3.72 5.60 -7.48
C LEU A 34 2.43 6.06 -8.20
N ALA A 35 2.25 5.69 -9.47
CA ALA A 35 1.02 5.97 -10.20
C ALA A 35 -0.19 5.31 -9.53
N ALA A 36 -0.03 4.03 -9.16
CA ALA A 36 -1.10 3.27 -8.50
C ALA A 36 -1.49 3.86 -7.14
N ASP A 37 -0.51 4.17 -6.28
CA ASP A 37 -0.78 4.78 -4.97
C ASP A 37 -1.39 6.18 -5.11
N ALA A 38 -0.99 6.97 -6.11
CA ALA A 38 -1.59 8.27 -6.38
C ALA A 38 -3.04 8.16 -6.91
N ALA A 39 -3.32 7.24 -7.83
CA ALA A 39 -4.66 6.99 -8.34
C ALA A 39 -5.61 6.55 -7.21
N LEU A 40 -5.16 5.62 -6.35
CA LEU A 40 -5.92 5.21 -5.18
C LEU A 40 -6.19 6.37 -4.22
N ALA A 41 -5.19 7.20 -3.91
CA ALA A 41 -5.34 8.36 -3.03
C ALA A 41 -6.31 9.42 -3.58
N LEU A 42 -6.50 9.46 -4.90
CA LEU A 42 -7.46 10.33 -5.58
C LEU A 42 -8.85 9.70 -5.74
N GLY A 43 -9.01 8.42 -5.41
CA GLY A 43 -10.25 7.67 -5.65
C GLY A 43 -10.48 7.31 -7.13
N GLU A 44 -9.44 7.43 -7.98
CA GLU A 44 -9.49 7.12 -9.41
C GLU A 44 -9.39 5.61 -9.64
N LEU A 45 -10.41 4.86 -9.21
CA LEU A 45 -10.38 3.39 -9.23
C LEU A 45 -10.29 2.81 -10.64
N ALA A 46 -10.87 3.47 -11.63
CA ALA A 46 -10.78 3.06 -13.03
C ALA A 46 -9.33 3.13 -13.55
N GLU A 47 -8.57 4.16 -13.16
CA GLU A 47 -7.15 4.28 -13.48
C GLU A 47 -6.33 3.20 -12.76
N LEU A 48 -6.67 2.90 -11.50
CA LEU A 48 -6.02 1.84 -10.75
C LEU A 48 -6.19 0.47 -11.40
N GLU A 49 -7.41 0.17 -11.86
CA GLU A 49 -7.73 -1.05 -12.62
C GLU A 49 -6.97 -1.09 -13.95
N HIS A 50 -6.92 0.05 -14.67
CA HIS A 50 -6.16 0.16 -15.91
C HIS A 50 -4.66 -0.13 -15.70
N LEU A 51 -4.06 0.41 -14.63
CA LEU A 51 -2.66 0.17 -14.29
C LEU A 51 -2.37 -1.29 -13.95
N ILE A 52 -3.30 -1.97 -13.25
CA ILE A 52 -3.22 -3.41 -12.98
C ILE A 52 -3.26 -4.19 -14.30
N GLN A 53 -4.27 -3.93 -15.14
CA GLN A 53 -4.42 -4.59 -16.43
C GLN A 53 -3.19 -4.40 -17.32
N TRP A 54 -2.62 -3.20 -17.31
CA TRP A 54 -1.42 -2.88 -18.08
C TRP A 54 -0.24 -3.79 -17.71
N LEU A 55 -0.05 -4.15 -16.43
CA LEU A 55 0.96 -5.14 -16.04
C LEU A 55 0.56 -6.57 -16.42
N ASP A 56 -0.73 -6.91 -16.32
CA ASP A 56 -1.24 -8.25 -16.64
C ASP A 56 -1.14 -8.57 -18.14
N ASP A 57 -1.16 -7.55 -19.00
CA ASP A 57 -0.97 -7.67 -20.45
C ASP A 57 0.48 -8.03 -20.84
N HIS A 58 1.43 -7.88 -19.93
CA HIS A 58 2.83 -8.23 -20.17
C HIS A 58 3.10 -9.72 -19.85
N PRO A 59 3.91 -10.43 -20.67
CA PRO A 59 4.30 -11.80 -20.35
C PRO A 59 4.99 -11.89 -18.99
N LEU A 60 4.61 -12.87 -18.15
CA LEU A 60 5.12 -13.01 -16.78
C LEU A 60 6.65 -13.02 -16.67
N GLY A 61 7.36 -13.57 -17.66
CA GLY A 61 8.83 -13.60 -17.69
C GLY A 61 9.50 -12.23 -17.96
N GLN A 62 8.72 -11.26 -18.43
CA GLN A 62 9.18 -9.90 -18.74
C GLN A 62 8.90 -8.92 -17.60
N VAL A 63 7.94 -9.23 -16.72
CA VAL A 63 7.62 -8.41 -15.55
C VAL A 63 8.60 -8.71 -14.40
N PRO A 64 9.38 -7.71 -13.93
CA PRO A 64 10.25 -7.86 -12.77
C PRO A 64 9.51 -8.40 -11.53
N ALA A 65 10.18 -9.24 -10.74
CA ALA A 65 9.58 -9.83 -9.54
C ALA A 65 9.00 -8.79 -8.56
N VAL A 66 9.69 -7.66 -8.39
CA VAL A 66 9.21 -6.54 -7.59
C VAL A 66 7.91 -5.94 -8.12
N LEU A 67 7.77 -5.75 -9.44
CA LEU A 67 6.54 -5.24 -10.04
C LEU A 67 5.38 -6.24 -9.92
N ARG A 68 5.67 -7.55 -9.97
CA ARG A 68 4.66 -8.58 -9.68
C ARG A 68 4.16 -8.50 -8.23
N ALA A 69 5.06 -8.31 -7.26
CA ALA A 69 4.68 -8.15 -5.86
C ALA A 69 3.90 -6.84 -5.63
N GLU A 70 4.34 -5.73 -6.24
CA GLU A 70 3.61 -4.46 -6.21
C GLU A 70 2.22 -4.57 -6.82
N ARG A 71 2.05 -5.31 -7.93
CA ARG A 71 0.73 -5.58 -8.52
C ARG A 71 -0.19 -6.31 -7.56
N LEU A 72 0.31 -7.31 -6.82
CA LEU A 72 -0.47 -7.99 -5.78
C LEU A 72 -0.90 -7.01 -4.67
N ARG A 73 0.04 -6.17 -4.19
CA ARG A 73 -0.26 -5.13 -3.18
C ARG A 73 -1.34 -4.18 -3.65
N VAL A 74 -1.20 -3.64 -4.86
CA VAL A 74 -2.16 -2.69 -5.44
C VAL A 74 -3.53 -3.34 -5.64
N HIS A 75 -3.58 -4.60 -6.07
CA HIS A 75 -4.81 -5.35 -6.18
C HIS A 75 -5.52 -5.55 -4.83
N ALA A 76 -4.76 -5.92 -3.78
CA ALA A 76 -5.31 -6.05 -2.43
C ALA A 76 -5.93 -4.74 -1.93
N LYS A 77 -5.26 -3.60 -2.17
CA LYS A 77 -5.78 -2.27 -1.83
C LYS A 77 -7.06 -1.91 -2.60
N LEU A 78 -7.14 -2.26 -3.89
CA LEU A 78 -8.35 -2.09 -4.69
C LEU A 78 -9.53 -2.88 -4.10
N LEU A 79 -9.31 -4.16 -3.75
CA LEU A 79 -10.31 -5.00 -3.11
C LEU A 79 -10.76 -4.42 -1.76
N ALA A 80 -9.82 -3.93 -0.95
CA ALA A 80 -10.12 -3.31 0.33
C ALA A 80 -11.00 -2.07 0.20
N VAL A 81 -10.70 -1.16 -0.75
CA VAL A 81 -11.54 0.03 -0.98
C VAL A 81 -12.93 -0.35 -1.50
N LYS A 82 -13.04 -1.46 -2.25
CA LYS A 82 -14.33 -2.02 -2.68
C LYS A 82 -15.07 -2.80 -1.58
N GLN A 83 -14.47 -2.94 -0.40
CA GLN A 83 -14.97 -3.77 0.69
C GLN A 83 -15.22 -5.24 0.26
N ASP A 84 -14.37 -5.73 -0.65
CA ASP A 84 -14.46 -7.09 -1.15
C ASP A 84 -13.92 -8.08 -0.10
N PRO A 85 -14.63 -9.19 0.20
CA PRO A 85 -14.20 -10.16 1.19
C PRO A 85 -12.90 -10.90 0.83
N GLN A 86 -12.41 -10.80 -0.41
CA GLN A 86 -11.12 -11.37 -0.82
C GLN A 86 -9.92 -10.45 -0.48
N ALA A 87 -10.15 -9.25 0.07
CA ALA A 87 -9.08 -8.30 0.35
C ALA A 87 -8.02 -8.86 1.31
N ASP A 88 -8.44 -9.51 2.42
CA ASP A 88 -7.52 -10.15 3.38
C ASP A 88 -6.60 -11.17 2.70
N ALA A 89 -7.18 -12.10 1.94
CA ALA A 89 -6.43 -13.12 1.22
C ALA A 89 -5.45 -12.52 0.19
N ALA A 90 -5.86 -11.44 -0.50
CA ALA A 90 -5.00 -10.75 -1.44
C ALA A 90 -3.82 -10.03 -0.73
N PHE A 91 -4.02 -9.51 0.48
CA PHE A 91 -2.93 -8.94 1.27
C PHE A 91 -1.96 -10.00 1.79
N ASP A 92 -2.45 -11.18 2.16
CA ASP A 92 -1.61 -12.33 2.50
C ASP A 92 -0.70 -12.72 1.31
N ASP A 93 -1.28 -12.80 0.11
CA ASP A 93 -0.54 -13.09 -1.13
C ASP A 93 0.53 -12.03 -1.43
N ALA A 94 0.20 -10.74 -1.31
CA ALA A 94 1.15 -9.66 -1.49
C ALA A 94 2.29 -9.73 -0.46
N THR A 95 1.96 -9.97 0.82
CA THR A 95 2.93 -10.09 1.91
C THR A 95 3.90 -11.23 1.65
N ARG A 96 3.39 -12.40 1.24
CA ARG A 96 4.20 -13.56 0.87
C ARG A 96 5.14 -13.24 -0.29
N ALA A 97 4.66 -12.60 -1.34
CA ALA A 97 5.49 -12.20 -2.48
C ALA A 97 6.63 -11.24 -2.09
N PHE A 98 6.38 -10.28 -1.17
CA PHE A 98 7.43 -9.40 -0.68
C PHE A 98 8.46 -10.12 0.20
N ARG A 99 8.04 -11.11 1.01
CA ARG A 99 8.98 -11.95 1.76
C ARG A 99 9.89 -12.74 0.83
N GLU A 100 9.36 -13.27 -0.27
CA GLU A 100 10.13 -13.98 -1.29
C GLU A 100 11.11 -13.06 -2.04
N LEU A 101 10.72 -11.81 -2.29
CA LEU A 101 11.59 -10.80 -2.93
C LEU A 101 12.82 -10.46 -2.08
N ARG A 102 12.76 -10.67 -0.76
CA ARG A 102 13.81 -10.33 0.21
C ARG A 102 14.28 -8.87 0.15
N SER A 103 13.39 -7.96 -0.25
CA SER A 103 13.64 -6.51 -0.18
C SER A 103 13.02 -5.95 1.11
N PRO A 104 13.84 -5.53 2.10
CA PRO A 104 13.31 -5.04 3.37
C PRO A 104 12.36 -3.85 3.19
N TYR A 105 12.70 -2.91 2.29
CA TYR A 105 11.88 -1.75 2.01
C TYR A 105 10.47 -2.13 1.55
N HIS A 106 10.36 -2.95 0.49
CA HIS A 106 9.06 -3.35 -0.06
C HIS A 106 8.24 -4.19 0.92
N LEU A 107 8.90 -5.05 1.70
CA LEU A 107 8.24 -5.81 2.76
C LEU A 107 7.62 -4.87 3.81
N ALA A 108 8.36 -3.85 4.27
CA ALA A 108 7.83 -2.89 5.23
C ALA A 108 6.63 -2.10 4.67
N VAL A 109 6.64 -1.72 3.37
CA VAL A 109 5.48 -1.07 2.72
C VAL A 109 4.26 -1.99 2.75
N GLY A 110 4.43 -3.24 2.29
CA GLY A 110 3.33 -4.21 2.23
C GLY A 110 2.75 -4.55 3.60
N LEU A 111 3.60 -4.71 4.62
CA LEU A 111 3.17 -4.99 6.00
C LEU A 111 2.33 -3.84 6.58
N LEU A 112 2.69 -2.58 6.30
CA LEU A 112 1.93 -1.42 6.79
C LEU A 112 0.57 -1.30 6.09
N ASP A 113 0.53 -1.48 4.77
CA ASP A 113 -0.74 -1.46 4.02
C ASP A 113 -1.69 -2.57 4.50
N HIS A 114 -1.16 -3.77 4.77
CA HIS A 114 -1.94 -4.89 5.31
C HIS A 114 -2.40 -4.62 6.74
N ALA A 115 -1.51 -4.14 7.62
CA ALA A 115 -1.85 -3.81 9.00
C ALA A 115 -2.99 -2.79 9.08
N GLU A 116 -2.97 -1.75 8.23
CA GLU A 116 -4.06 -0.76 8.16
C GLU A 116 -5.39 -1.37 7.74
N HIS A 117 -5.37 -2.30 6.78
CA HIS A 117 -6.59 -2.96 6.30
C HIS A 117 -7.29 -3.71 7.43
N ILE A 118 -6.53 -4.51 8.19
CA ILE A 118 -7.10 -5.42 9.18
C ILE A 118 -7.27 -4.79 10.57
N ALA A 119 -6.75 -3.57 10.81
CA ALA A 119 -6.76 -2.93 12.13
C ALA A 119 -8.14 -2.83 12.79
N ASN A 120 -9.21 -2.68 12.01
CA ASN A 120 -10.59 -2.59 12.52
C ASN A 120 -11.21 -3.95 12.87
N GLY A 121 -10.70 -5.07 12.32
CA GLY A 121 -11.24 -6.42 12.52
C GLY A 121 -10.36 -7.31 13.39
N ASP A 122 -9.05 -7.23 13.20
CA ASP A 122 -8.03 -7.97 13.95
C ASP A 122 -6.86 -7.05 14.34
N LEU A 123 -7.11 -6.24 15.36
CA LEU A 123 -6.13 -5.30 15.90
C LEU A 123 -4.83 -5.99 16.36
N ARG A 124 -4.92 -7.23 16.88
CA ARG A 124 -3.74 -7.93 17.39
C ARG A 124 -2.79 -8.29 16.25
N THR A 125 -3.32 -8.85 15.17
CA THR A 125 -2.52 -9.19 13.98
C THR A 125 -2.02 -7.91 13.31
N ALA A 126 -2.84 -6.85 13.23
CA ALA A 126 -2.41 -5.54 12.73
C ALA A 126 -1.18 -5.01 13.48
N GLN A 127 -1.20 -5.06 14.81
CA GLN A 127 -0.09 -4.61 15.66
C GLN A 127 1.18 -5.44 15.46
N GLN A 128 1.05 -6.75 15.21
CA GLN A 128 2.19 -7.62 14.91
C GLN A 128 2.85 -7.26 13.57
N LEU A 129 2.02 -7.07 12.52
CA LEU A 129 2.50 -6.64 11.21
C LEU A 129 3.16 -5.26 11.29
N ALA A 130 2.55 -4.32 12.01
CA ALA A 130 3.11 -2.99 12.24
C ALA A 130 4.44 -3.02 13.01
N ALA A 131 4.56 -3.89 14.03
CA ALA A 131 5.80 -4.04 14.78
C ALA A 131 6.95 -4.61 13.93
N GLU A 132 6.66 -5.58 13.05
CA GLU A 132 7.65 -6.07 12.09
C GLU A 132 8.08 -4.98 11.11
N ALA A 133 7.12 -4.19 10.59
CA ALA A 133 7.41 -3.07 9.71
C ALA A 133 8.25 -1.98 10.39
N ASP A 134 7.97 -1.63 11.65
CA ASP A 134 8.75 -0.68 12.44
C ASP A 134 10.22 -1.14 12.59
N ALA A 135 10.42 -2.41 12.95
CA ALA A 135 11.76 -2.98 13.08
C ALA A 135 12.57 -2.88 11.79
N ILE A 136 11.93 -3.10 10.63
CA ILE A 136 12.56 -2.93 9.32
C ILE A 136 12.81 -1.44 9.02
N ALA A 137 11.82 -0.58 9.22
CA ALA A 137 11.88 0.85 8.93
C ALA A 137 12.99 1.55 9.73
N ARG A 138 13.17 1.20 11.01
CA ARG A 138 14.27 1.69 11.85
C ARG A 138 15.64 1.35 11.29
N ARG A 139 15.82 0.13 10.79
CA ARG A 139 17.09 -0.30 10.16
C ARG A 139 17.37 0.45 8.86
N LEU A 140 16.32 0.84 8.14
CA LEU A 140 16.42 1.62 6.90
C LEU A 140 16.54 3.13 7.14
N GLY A 141 16.26 3.61 8.36
CA GLY A 141 16.14 5.05 8.65
C GLY A 141 14.91 5.71 8.02
N ALA A 142 13.86 4.93 7.72
CA ALA A 142 12.67 5.40 7.01
C ALA A 142 11.64 6.01 7.98
N GLN A 143 11.87 7.26 8.41
CA GLN A 143 11.02 7.94 9.40
C GLN A 143 9.52 7.92 9.07
N PRO A 144 9.07 8.18 7.83
CA PRO A 144 7.63 8.13 7.52
C PRO A 144 6.98 6.76 7.79
N MET A 145 7.74 5.66 7.64
CA MET A 145 7.24 4.31 7.91
C MET A 145 7.19 4.00 9.40
N ILE A 146 8.15 4.53 10.17
CA ILE A 146 8.17 4.44 11.65
C ILE A 146 6.92 5.14 12.21
N ASP A 147 6.63 6.35 11.75
CA ASP A 147 5.48 7.13 12.23
C ASP A 147 4.14 6.43 11.92
N ARG A 148 4.04 5.83 10.72
CA ARG A 148 2.90 5.02 10.30
C ARG A 148 2.73 3.76 11.17
N ALA A 149 3.82 3.04 11.45
CA ALA A 149 3.79 1.86 12.33
C ALA A 149 3.37 2.20 13.76
N HIS A 150 3.86 3.32 14.31
CA HIS A 150 3.49 3.77 15.65
C HIS A 150 2.01 4.12 15.77
N SER A 151 1.43 4.72 14.73
CA SER A 151 0.01 5.06 14.69
C SER A 151 -0.89 3.82 14.79
N LEU A 152 -0.44 2.69 14.25
CA LEU A 152 -1.12 1.39 14.35
C LEU A 152 -0.88 0.67 15.69
N ALA A 153 0.28 0.89 16.32
CA ALA A 153 0.58 0.33 17.63
C ALA A 153 -0.22 1.00 18.77
N SER A 154 -0.55 2.29 18.60
CA SER A 154 -1.33 3.08 19.55
C SER A 154 -2.55 3.68 18.84
N PRO A 155 -3.56 2.88 18.47
CA PRO A 155 -4.79 3.44 17.93
C PRO A 155 -5.36 4.36 19.01
N SER A 156 -5.41 5.66 18.72
CA SER A 156 -5.93 6.64 19.66
C SER A 156 -7.33 6.19 20.05
N ARG A 157 -7.50 5.87 21.33
CA ARG A 157 -8.81 5.56 21.91
C ARG A 157 -9.63 6.83 21.75
N THR A 158 -10.45 6.91 20.69
CA THR A 158 -11.46 7.95 20.61
C THR A 158 -12.46 7.62 21.71
N GLU A 159 -12.25 8.19 22.89
CA GLU A 159 -13.22 8.17 23.96
C GLU A 159 -14.50 8.84 23.43
N PRO A 160 -15.67 8.17 23.45
CA PRO A 160 -16.92 8.91 23.33
C PRO A 160 -16.94 9.87 24.51
N ALA A 161 -17.02 11.18 24.22
CA ALA A 161 -17.15 12.20 25.24
C ALA A 161 -18.29 11.81 26.19
N ALA A 162 -17.92 11.33 27.37
CA ALA A 162 -18.86 11.09 28.45
C ALA A 162 -19.40 12.46 28.86
N SER A 163 -20.56 12.81 28.32
CA SER A 163 -21.37 13.89 28.86
C SER A 163 -22.03 13.36 30.12
N THR A 164 -21.24 13.34 31.19
CA THR A 164 -21.75 13.19 32.56
C THR A 164 -22.08 14.60 33.03
N GLY A 165 -23.36 14.94 32.98
CA GLY A 165 -23.92 16.18 33.52
C GLY A 165 -25.22 15.89 34.24
N THR A 166 -25.11 15.25 35.41
CA THR A 166 -26.19 14.92 36.33
C THR A 166 -26.74 16.15 37.06
N ALA A 167 -28.05 16.37 36.87
CA ALA A 167 -29.09 16.75 37.85
C ALA A 167 -29.16 18.13 38.56
N ILE A 168 -30.42 18.41 38.90
CA ILE A 168 -30.99 19.26 39.98
C ILE A 168 -31.26 20.73 39.64
N ARG A 169 -32.51 21.04 39.26
CA ARG A 169 -33.51 21.70 40.13
C ARG A 169 -34.91 21.57 39.55
#